data_AF-A0A3D0RCL8-F1
#
_entry.id   AF-A0A3D0RCL8-F1
#
_cell.length_a   1.000
_cell.length_b   1.000
_cell.length_c   1.000
_cell.angle_alpha   90.00
_cell.angle_beta   90.00
_cell.angle_gamma   90.00
#
_symmetry.space_group_name_H-M   'P 1'
#
loop_
_entity.id
_entity.type
_entity.pdbx_description
1 polymer ?
#
loop_
_entity_poly.entity_id
_entity_poly.type
_entity_poly.pdbx_seq_one_letter_code
_entity_poly.pdbx_strand_id
1 'polypeptide(L)'
;MQFILGGARSGKSAHAEQLAGDHAKQNGSQLLYIATAEIFDDEMQSRIQLHRDRRGPEWQLVEAPTDLPGALRTTDAGNTTILVDCLSVWTTNLLIHEHDLDAARGALLDSLAECSGRIVLVASETGLGIVPDNALSRRFRDANGLLNQAIAALADEVFFVTAGLALRIKPQP
;
A
#
# COMPACT_ATOMS: atom_id res chain seq x y z
N MET A 1 6.55 -3.25 10.66
CA MET A 1 5.70 -3.02 9.48
C MET A 1 4.25 -3.43 9.76
N GLN A 2 3.28 -2.64 9.31
CA GLN A 2 1.85 -2.94 9.43
C GLN A 2 1.21 -3.01 8.04
N PHE A 3 0.33 -3.98 7.84
CA PHE A 3 -0.36 -4.20 6.59
C PHE A 3 -1.87 -4.05 6.75
N ILE A 4 -2.49 -3.25 5.89
CA ILE A 4 -3.91 -2.93 5.94
C ILE A 4 -4.52 -3.33 4.60
N LEU A 5 -5.49 -4.23 4.65
CA LEU A 5 -6.23 -4.65 3.46
C LEU A 5 -7.74 -4.61 3.69
N GLY A 6 -8.50 -4.54 2.60
CA GLY A 6 -9.95 -4.51 2.65
C GLY A 6 -10.57 -4.18 1.31
N GLY A 7 -11.89 -4.32 1.22
CA GLY A 7 -12.64 -4.06 -0.01
C GLY A 7 -12.54 -2.61 -0.50
N ALA A 8 -13.08 -2.35 -1.70
CA ALA A 8 -13.25 -1.00 -2.20
C ALA A 8 -14.15 -0.19 -1.26
N ARG A 9 -13.81 1.08 -1.00
CA ARG A 9 -14.55 1.98 -0.09
C ARG A 9 -14.78 1.45 1.33
N SER A 10 -13.91 0.53 1.78
CA SER A 10 -13.96 -0.02 3.15
C SER A 10 -13.51 0.95 4.23
N GLY A 11 -12.85 2.06 3.89
CA GLY A 11 -12.23 2.97 4.85
C GLY A 11 -10.76 2.66 5.17
N LYS A 12 -10.14 1.69 4.49
CA LYS A 12 -8.73 1.29 4.73
C LYS A 12 -7.71 2.43 4.67
N SER A 13 -7.81 3.34 3.70
CA SER A 13 -6.88 4.48 3.59
C SER A 13 -7.03 5.47 4.76
N ALA A 14 -8.25 5.69 5.26
CA ALA A 14 -8.49 6.53 6.42
C ALA A 14 -7.86 5.94 7.69
N HIS A 15 -8.05 4.64 7.89
CA HIS A 15 -7.40 3.92 8.97
C HIS A 15 -5.87 3.95 8.86
N ALA A 16 -5.33 3.77 7.66
CA ALA A 16 -3.90 3.78 7.40
C ALA A 16 -3.23 5.14 7.67
N GLU A 17 -3.86 6.23 7.23
CA GLU A 17 -3.38 7.59 7.50
C GLU A 17 -3.44 7.95 8.99
N GLN A 18 -4.51 7.55 9.68
CA GLN A 18 -4.60 7.74 11.14
C GLN A 18 -3.46 6.99 11.84
N LEU A 19 -3.25 5.73 11.49
CA LEU A 19 -2.22 4.89 12.08
C LEU A 19 -0.81 5.45 11.84
N ALA A 20 -0.52 5.89 10.60
CA ALA A 20 0.73 6.54 10.26
C ALA A 20 0.92 7.84 11.05
N GLY A 21 -0.11 8.67 11.15
CA GLY A 21 -0.08 9.91 11.93
C GLY A 21 0.19 9.69 13.42
N ASP A 22 -0.41 8.65 14.01
CA ASP A 22 -0.20 8.29 15.40
C ASP A 22 1.24 7.81 15.64
N HIS A 23 1.81 6.99 14.76
CA HIS A 23 3.22 6.58 14.82
C HIS A 23 4.17 7.76 14.69
N ALA A 24 3.89 8.68 13.76
CA ALA A 24 4.73 9.84 13.55
C ALA A 24 4.76 10.76 14.78
N LYS A 25 3.60 10.98 15.42
CA LYS A 25 3.51 11.74 16.67
C LYS A 25 4.25 11.06 17.82
N GLN A 26 4.10 9.74 17.95
CA GLN A 26 4.73 8.97 19.03
C GLN A 26 6.26 8.95 18.93
N ASN A 27 6.79 8.83 17.71
CA ASN A 27 8.23 8.67 17.47
C ASN A 27 8.93 9.98 17.04
N GLY A 28 8.17 11.07 16.84
CA GLY A 28 8.72 12.33 16.33
C GLY A 28 9.23 12.24 14.89
N SER A 29 8.70 11.31 14.09
CA SER A 29 9.17 11.04 12.73
C SER A 29 8.44 11.89 11.69
N GLN A 30 9.05 12.09 10.54
CA GLN A 30 8.38 12.72 9.38
C GLN A 30 7.32 11.78 8.79
N LEU A 31 6.26 12.34 8.20
CA LEU A 31 5.25 11.59 7.46
C LEU A 31 5.57 11.61 5.97
N LEU A 32 5.71 10.43 5.38
CA LEU A 32 5.93 10.27 3.95
C LEU A 32 4.84 9.40 3.34
N TYR A 33 4.27 9.86 2.25
CA TYR A 33 3.32 9.12 1.44
C TYR A 33 3.99 8.70 0.13
N ILE A 34 3.99 7.40 -0.15
CA ILE A 34 4.38 6.88 -1.45
C ILE A 34 3.11 6.54 -2.25
N ALA A 35 2.82 7.35 -3.25
CA ALA A 35 1.71 7.14 -4.16
C ALA A 35 2.15 6.20 -5.28
N THR A 36 1.38 5.13 -5.49
CA THR A 36 1.63 4.15 -6.56
C THR A 36 0.68 4.33 -7.73
N ALA A 37 -0.28 5.25 -7.64
CA ALA A 37 -1.23 5.53 -8.71
C ALA A 37 -0.59 6.35 -9.84
N GLU A 38 -0.81 5.93 -11.08
CA GLU A 38 -0.56 6.73 -12.27
C GLU A 38 -1.87 7.42 -12.68
N ILE A 39 -1.84 8.72 -12.97
CA ILE A 39 -3.05 9.44 -13.37
C ILE A 39 -3.44 9.01 -14.79
N PHE A 40 -4.32 8.01 -14.89
CA PHE A 40 -4.84 7.53 -16.17
C PHE A 40 -6.23 8.08 -16.52
N ASP A 41 -6.98 8.59 -15.54
CA ASP A 41 -8.32 9.16 -15.74
C ASP A 41 -8.67 10.26 -14.71
N ASP A 42 -9.71 11.04 -15.03
CA ASP A 42 -10.22 12.15 -14.23
C ASP A 42 -10.78 11.71 -12.86
N GLU A 43 -11.23 10.45 -12.76
CA GLU A 43 -11.71 9.87 -11.50
C GLU A 43 -10.54 9.65 -10.53
N MET A 44 -9.42 9.16 -11.04
CA MET A 44 -8.19 8.96 -10.28
C MET A 44 -7.55 10.30 -9.90
N GLN A 45 -7.60 11.29 -10.79
CA GLN A 45 -7.18 12.66 -10.48
C GLN A 45 -8.01 13.26 -9.33
N SER A 46 -9.34 13.12 -9.39
CA SER A 46 -10.24 13.60 -8.32
C SER A 46 -9.99 12.90 -6.99
N ARG A 47 -9.68 11.60 -7.01
CA ARG A 47 -9.31 10.83 -5.81
C ARG A 47 -7.97 11.29 -5.24
N ILE A 48 -6.95 11.48 -6.08
CA ILE A 48 -5.64 11.99 -5.65
C ILE A 48 -5.79 13.36 -5.02
N GLN A 49 -6.61 14.25 -5.60
CA GLN A 49 -6.87 15.58 -5.05
C GLN A 49 -7.55 15.49 -3.69
N LEU A 50 -8.61 14.68 -3.55
CA LEU A 50 -9.27 14.47 -2.26
C LEU A 50 -8.29 13.93 -1.20
N HIS A 51 -7.41 13.00 -1.59
CA HIS A 51 -6.39 12.48 -0.69
C HIS A 51 -5.33 13.54 -0.35
N ARG A 52 -4.92 14.38 -1.30
CA ARG A 52 -3.98 15.49 -1.05
C ARG A 52 -4.62 16.54 -0.14
N ASP A 53 -5.88 16.89 -0.36
CA ASP A 53 -6.61 17.87 0.47
C ASP A 53 -6.86 17.37 1.90
N ARG A 54 -7.01 16.05 2.07
CA ARG A 54 -7.11 15.44 3.40
C ARG A 54 -5.76 15.38 4.14
N ARG A 55 -4.65 15.34 3.39
CA ARG A 55 -3.30 15.31 3.95
C ARG A 55 -2.89 16.73 4.32
N GLY A 56 -2.60 16.96 5.59
CA GLY A 56 -2.07 18.25 6.03
C GLY A 56 -0.65 18.50 5.49
N PRO A 57 -0.10 19.71 5.69
CA PRO A 57 1.22 20.10 5.20
C PRO A 57 2.37 19.26 5.78
N GLU A 58 2.10 18.43 6.79
CA GLU A 58 3.05 17.50 7.39
C GLU A 58 3.46 16.33 6.48
N TRP A 59 2.69 16.03 5.43
CA TRP A 59 2.97 14.92 4.52
C TRP A 59 3.91 15.32 3.40
N GLN A 60 5.03 14.60 3.29
CA GLN A 60 5.82 14.55 2.06
C GLN A 60 5.22 13.55 1.08
N LEU A 61 5.35 13.79 -0.22
CA LEU A 61 4.84 12.92 -1.28
C LEU A 61 5.98 12.46 -2.18
N VAL A 62 6.02 11.15 -2.44
CA VAL A 62 6.85 10.53 -3.47
C VAL A 62 5.94 9.69 -4.37
N GLU A 63 6.11 9.81 -5.67
CA GLU A 63 5.38 9.02 -6.65
C GLU A 63 6.28 7.86 -7.12
N ALA A 64 5.79 6.64 -6.97
CA ALA A 64 6.51 5.42 -7.30
C ALA A 64 5.57 4.40 -7.95
N PRO A 65 5.09 4.68 -9.18
CA PRO A 65 4.07 3.86 -9.83
C PRO A 65 4.56 2.45 -10.18
N THR A 66 5.85 2.28 -10.47
CA THR A 66 6.48 1.00 -10.82
C THR A 66 7.71 0.70 -9.96
N ASP A 67 8.58 1.67 -9.73
CA ASP A 67 9.77 1.52 -8.86
C ASP A 67 9.50 1.81 -7.37
N LEU A 68 8.52 1.13 -6.80
CA LEU A 68 8.25 1.17 -5.36
C LEU A 68 9.46 0.69 -4.52
N PRO A 69 10.19 -0.39 -4.89
CA PRO A 69 11.36 -0.83 -4.13
C PRO A 69 12.48 0.22 -4.07
N GLY A 70 12.77 0.92 -5.18
CA GLY A 70 13.73 2.01 -5.21
C GLY A 70 13.27 3.21 -4.36
N ALA A 71 11.99 3.57 -4.43
CA ALA A 71 11.43 4.62 -3.59
C ALA A 71 11.55 4.30 -2.09
N LEU A 72 11.28 3.08 -1.67
CA LEU A 72 11.45 2.67 -0.27
C LEU A 72 12.91 2.80 0.19
N ARG A 73 13.87 2.28 -0.59
CA ARG A 73 15.30 2.36 -0.25
C ARG A 73 15.84 3.79 -0.17
N THR A 74 15.31 4.69 -0.99
CA THR A 74 15.78 6.09 -1.05
C THR A 74 15.17 6.99 0.01
N THR A 75 13.97 6.65 0.48
CA THR A 75 13.18 7.51 1.35
C THR A 75 13.15 7.07 2.81
N ASP A 76 13.47 5.81 3.08
CA ASP A 76 13.64 5.36 4.44
C ASP A 76 14.94 5.89 5.06
N ALA A 77 14.79 6.94 5.85
CA ALA A 77 15.88 7.58 6.58
C ALA A 77 15.89 7.19 8.08
N GLY A 78 15.14 6.15 8.48
CA GLY A 78 15.03 5.70 9.88
C GLY A 78 14.20 6.61 10.81
N ASN A 79 14.08 7.91 10.50
CA ASN A 79 13.18 8.84 11.18
C ASN A 79 11.97 9.22 10.32
N THR A 80 11.44 8.26 9.57
CA THR A 80 10.29 8.44 8.68
C THR A 80 9.23 7.39 8.95
N THR A 81 7.97 7.81 9.03
CA THR A 81 6.81 6.93 8.93
C THR A 81 6.29 6.98 7.50
N ILE A 82 6.39 5.86 6.79
CA ILE A 82 6.06 5.72 5.38
C ILE A 82 4.70 5.04 5.24
N LEU A 83 3.80 5.67 4.50
CA LEU A 83 2.52 5.11 4.07
C LEU A 83 2.55 4.85 2.56
N VAL A 84 2.35 3.60 2.15
CA VAL A 84 2.20 3.21 0.74
C VAL A 84 0.74 2.92 0.44
N ASP A 85 0.15 3.66 -0.51
CA ASP A 85 -1.24 3.48 -0.96
C ASP A 85 -1.30 3.49 -2.50
N CYS A 86 -1.61 2.38 -3.18
CA CYS A 86 -1.67 1.03 -2.62
C CYS A 86 -0.99 -0.01 -3.52
N LEU A 87 -0.58 -1.11 -2.87
CA LEU A 87 0.05 -2.25 -3.52
C LEU A 87 -0.80 -2.86 -4.65
N SER A 88 -2.13 -2.72 -4.59
CA SER A 88 -3.02 -3.18 -5.66
C SER A 88 -2.94 -2.31 -6.91
N VAL A 89 -2.73 -1.01 -6.78
CA VAL A 89 -2.52 -0.15 -7.95
C VAL A 89 -1.12 -0.37 -8.50
N TRP A 90 -0.11 -0.50 -7.64
CA TRP A 90 1.23 -0.91 -8.06
C TRP A 90 1.22 -2.23 -8.86
N THR A 91 0.51 -3.26 -8.37
CA THR A 91 0.34 -4.54 -9.10
C THR A 91 -0.33 -4.35 -10.46
N THR A 92 -1.33 -3.46 -10.54
CA THR A 92 -1.97 -3.11 -11.81
C THR A 92 -0.98 -2.47 -12.78
N ASN A 93 -0.19 -1.50 -12.34
CA ASN A 93 0.80 -0.84 -13.19
C ASN A 93 1.84 -1.84 -13.70
N LEU A 94 2.35 -2.72 -12.83
CA LEU A 94 3.29 -3.76 -13.26
C LEU A 94 2.71 -4.67 -14.34
N LEU A 95 1.43 -5.02 -14.24
CA LEU A 95 0.74 -5.82 -15.26
C LEU A 95 0.56 -5.06 -16.58
N ILE A 96 0.19 -3.77 -16.53
CA ILE A 96 -0.01 -2.93 -17.71
C ILE A 96 1.30 -2.72 -18.45
N HIS A 97 2.39 -2.48 -17.72
CA HIS A 97 3.73 -2.27 -18.28
C HIS A 97 4.51 -3.57 -18.48
N GLU A 98 3.84 -4.72 -18.38
CA GLU A 98 4.38 -6.06 -18.68
C GLU A 98 5.66 -6.42 -17.90
N HIS A 99 5.79 -5.93 -16.66
CA HIS A 99 6.90 -6.30 -15.79
C HIS A 99 6.79 -7.76 -15.31
N ASP A 100 7.95 -8.34 -14.98
CA ASP A 100 8.03 -9.61 -14.25
C ASP A 100 7.56 -9.41 -12.80
N LEU A 101 6.36 -9.94 -12.51
CA LEU A 101 5.72 -9.83 -11.20
C LEU A 101 6.46 -10.57 -10.08
N ASP A 102 7.11 -11.69 -10.39
CA ASP A 102 7.82 -12.47 -9.38
C ASP A 102 9.11 -11.77 -8.99
N ALA A 103 9.85 -11.24 -9.98
CA ALA A 103 11.01 -10.41 -9.73
C ALA A 103 10.65 -9.12 -8.97
N ALA A 104 9.58 -8.42 -9.39
CA ALA A 104 9.13 -7.20 -8.72
C ALA A 104 8.68 -7.46 -7.28
N ARG A 105 7.94 -8.56 -7.03
CA ARG A 105 7.56 -8.98 -5.67
C ARG A 105 8.79 -9.26 -4.82
N GLY A 106 9.78 -9.99 -5.35
CA GLY A 106 11.04 -10.25 -4.65
C GLY A 106 11.76 -8.97 -4.25
N ALA A 107 11.97 -8.06 -5.21
CA ALA A 107 12.62 -6.78 -4.97
C ALA A 107 11.89 -5.91 -3.93
N LEU A 108 10.55 -5.94 -3.91
CA LEU A 108 9.76 -5.26 -2.88
C LEU A 108 9.99 -5.88 -1.50
N LEU A 109 9.93 -7.21 -1.38
CA LEU A 109 10.15 -7.88 -0.10
C LEU A 109 11.55 -7.61 0.45
N ASP A 110 12.57 -7.64 -0.42
CA ASP A 110 13.94 -7.32 -0.05
C ASP A 110 14.04 -5.87 0.46
N SER A 111 13.48 -4.91 -0.27
CA SER A 111 13.49 -3.50 0.16
C SER A 111 12.77 -3.28 1.50
N LEU A 112 11.66 -3.99 1.75
CA LEU A 112 10.92 -3.88 3.01
C LEU A 112 11.69 -4.50 4.18
N ALA A 113 12.48 -5.55 3.94
CA ALA A 113 13.34 -6.17 4.95
C ALA A 113 14.54 -5.29 5.32
N GLU A 114 15.00 -4.45 4.40
CA GLU A 114 16.09 -3.49 4.62
C GLU A 114 15.62 -2.22 5.36
N CYS A 115 14.32 -1.93 5.35
CA CYS A 115 13.79 -0.74 5.97
C CYS A 115 13.85 -0.77 7.51
N SER A 116 14.27 0.35 8.07
CA SER A 116 14.35 0.65 9.50
C SER A 116 13.20 1.54 10.01
N GLY A 117 12.57 2.31 9.12
CA GLY A 117 11.44 3.18 9.43
C GLY A 117 10.13 2.45 9.73
N ARG A 118 9.11 3.20 10.17
CA ARG A 118 7.75 2.66 10.36
C ARG A 118 7.05 2.62 9.01
N ILE A 119 6.68 1.42 8.55
CA ILE A 119 5.99 1.24 7.27
C ILE A 119 4.56 0.77 7.49
N VAL A 120 3.62 1.49 6.86
CA VAL A 120 2.21 1.15 6.74
C VAL A 120 1.91 0.88 5.26
N LEU A 121 1.48 -0.33 4.93
CA LEU A 121 1.16 -0.75 3.57
C LEU A 121 -0.34 -0.92 3.40
N VAL A 122 -0.91 -0.39 2.32
CA VAL A 122 -2.32 -0.54 1.97
C VAL A 122 -2.47 -1.42 0.74
N ALA A 123 -3.42 -2.34 0.75
CA ALA A 123 -3.85 -3.10 -0.43
C ALA A 123 -5.37 -3.30 -0.45
N SER A 124 -5.90 -3.65 -1.61
CA SER A 124 -7.29 -4.09 -1.76
C SER A 124 -7.38 -5.61 -1.64
N GLU A 125 -8.44 -6.07 -0.97
CA GLU A 125 -8.87 -7.47 -1.03
C GLU A 125 -9.87 -7.63 -2.19
N THR A 126 -9.57 -8.51 -3.14
CA THR A 126 -10.31 -8.69 -4.40
C THR A 126 -10.67 -10.14 -4.69
N GLY A 127 -10.25 -11.08 -3.83
CA GLY A 127 -10.44 -12.52 -3.97
C GLY A 127 -11.70 -13.09 -3.34
N LEU A 128 -12.52 -12.28 -2.64
CA LEU A 128 -13.75 -12.73 -1.97
C LEU A 128 -14.99 -12.79 -2.88
N GLY A 129 -14.82 -12.56 -4.18
CA GLY A 129 -15.89 -12.55 -5.18
C GLY A 129 -15.82 -13.71 -6.17
N ILE A 130 -16.59 -13.59 -7.26
CA ILE A 130 -16.57 -14.55 -8.37
C ILE A 130 -15.26 -14.46 -9.17
N VAL A 131 -14.98 -15.51 -9.95
CA VAL A 131 -13.87 -15.49 -10.92
C VAL A 131 -14.21 -14.51 -12.06
N PRO A 132 -13.36 -13.52 -12.36
CA PRO A 132 -13.61 -12.61 -13.49
C PRO A 132 -13.60 -13.34 -14.83
N ASP A 133 -14.43 -12.89 -15.77
CA ASP A 133 -14.44 -13.39 -17.16
C ASP A 133 -13.25 -12.89 -17.98
N ASN A 134 -12.73 -11.70 -17.65
CA ASN A 134 -11.57 -11.10 -18.30
C ASN A 134 -10.25 -11.74 -17.82
N ALA A 135 -9.41 -12.16 -18.77
CA ALA A 135 -8.10 -12.78 -18.48
C ALA A 135 -7.17 -11.86 -17.70
N LEU A 136 -7.12 -10.57 -18.03
CA LEU A 136 -6.29 -9.59 -17.31
C LEU A 136 -6.76 -9.44 -15.86
N SER A 137 -8.08 -9.38 -15.64
CA SER A 137 -8.66 -9.28 -14.30
C SER A 137 -8.39 -10.54 -13.45
N ARG A 138 -8.37 -11.73 -14.06
CA ARG A 138 -7.93 -12.97 -13.35
C ARG A 138 -6.45 -12.90 -12.97
N ARG A 139 -5.57 -12.53 -13.90
CA ARG A 139 -4.13 -12.36 -13.65
C ARG A 139 -3.88 -11.37 -12.51
N PHE A 140 -4.56 -10.22 -12.53
CA PHE A 140 -4.49 -9.23 -11.47
C PHE A 140 -4.93 -9.80 -10.12
N ARG A 141 -6.11 -10.43 -10.06
CA ARG A 141 -6.64 -11.00 -8.81
C ARG A 141 -5.65 -11.98 -8.19
N ASP A 142 -5.12 -12.90 -9.00
CA ASP A 142 -4.21 -13.94 -8.53
C ASP A 142 -2.86 -13.32 -8.10
N ALA A 143 -2.30 -12.39 -8.87
CA ALA A 143 -1.06 -11.69 -8.52
C ALA A 143 -1.19 -10.84 -7.25
N ASN A 144 -2.27 -10.06 -7.12
CA ASN A 144 -2.56 -9.25 -5.94
C ASN A 144 -2.76 -10.13 -4.70
N GLY A 145 -3.41 -11.28 -4.83
CA GLY A 145 -3.57 -12.26 -3.76
C GLY A 145 -2.24 -12.86 -3.29
N LEU A 146 -1.33 -13.19 -4.22
CA LEU A 146 0.01 -13.67 -3.90
C LEU A 146 0.87 -12.60 -3.22
N LEU A 147 0.78 -11.34 -3.69
CA LEU A 147 1.46 -10.22 -3.05
C LEU A 147 0.92 -9.98 -1.63
N ASN A 148 -0.40 -9.94 -1.45
CA ASN A 148 -1.02 -9.77 -0.13
C ASN A 148 -0.55 -10.84 0.87
N GLN A 149 -0.46 -12.11 0.44
CA GLN A 149 0.04 -13.19 1.28
C GLN A 149 1.50 -12.98 1.69
N ALA A 150 2.37 -12.62 0.73
CA ALA A 150 3.78 -12.38 1.01
C ALA A 150 3.99 -11.20 1.98
N ILE A 151 3.24 -10.11 1.78
CA ILE A 151 3.29 -8.94 2.67
C ILE A 151 2.74 -9.26 4.06
N ALA A 152 1.63 -9.99 4.15
CA ALA A 152 1.06 -10.42 5.43
C ALA A 152 2.00 -11.34 6.23
N ALA A 153 2.79 -12.17 5.54
CA ALA A 153 3.81 -13.00 6.18
C ALA A 153 4.91 -12.14 6.83
N LEU A 154 5.39 -11.12 6.12
CA LEU A 154 6.44 -10.20 6.59
C LEU A 154 5.95 -9.17 7.63
N ALA A 155 4.66 -8.77 7.59
CA ALA A 155 4.11 -7.73 8.46
C ALA A 155 4.04 -8.18 9.93
N ASP A 156 4.31 -7.29 10.88
CA ASP A 156 4.11 -7.57 12.30
C ASP A 156 2.62 -7.63 12.65
N GLU A 157 1.82 -6.83 11.94
CA GLU A 157 0.38 -6.74 12.14
C GLU A 157 -0.35 -6.68 10.81
N VAL A 158 -1.54 -7.28 10.78
CA VAL A 158 -2.42 -7.24 9.61
C VAL A 158 -3.82 -6.84 10.05
N PHE A 159 -4.39 -5.85 9.36
CA PHE A 159 -5.73 -5.34 9.61
C PHE A 159 -6.62 -5.55 8.38
N PHE A 160 -7.75 -6.21 8.57
CA PHE A 160 -8.83 -6.27 7.59
C PHE A 160 -9.86 -5.18 7.89
N VAL A 161 -10.07 -4.25 6.97
CA VAL A 161 -11.00 -3.13 7.17
C VAL A 161 -12.30 -3.36 6.40
N THR A 162 -13.43 -3.18 7.08
CA THR A 162 -14.78 -3.27 6.51
C THR A 162 -15.69 -2.22 7.13
N ALA A 163 -16.46 -1.50 6.32
CA ALA A 163 -17.38 -0.45 6.77
C ALA A 163 -16.73 0.60 7.72
N GLY A 164 -15.45 0.91 7.52
CA GLY A 164 -14.65 1.83 8.34
C GLY A 164 -14.08 1.21 9.62
N LEU A 165 -14.41 -0.06 9.92
CA LEU A 165 -13.99 -0.77 11.11
C LEU A 165 -12.79 -1.66 10.79
N ALA A 166 -11.69 -1.47 11.55
CA ALA A 166 -10.49 -2.28 11.42
C ALA A 166 -10.55 -3.50 12.35
N LEU A 167 -10.48 -4.69 11.76
CA LEU A 167 -10.30 -5.95 12.47
C LEU A 167 -8.83 -6.36 12.36
N ARG A 168 -8.12 -6.44 13.50
CA ARG A 168 -6.76 -6.97 13.53
C ARG A 168 -6.80 -8.50 13.38
N ILE A 169 -6.32 -9.01 12.24
CA ILE A 169 -6.34 -10.45 11.90
C ILE A 169 -4.98 -11.13 12.12
N LYS A 170 -3.89 -10.36 12.22
CA LYS A 170 -2.58 -10.81 12.73
C LYS A 170 -2.16 -9.88 13.87
N PRO A 171 -2.09 -10.36 15.13
CA PRO A 171 -1.55 -9.57 16.23
C PRO A 171 -0.02 -9.50 16.17
N GLN A 172 0.56 -8.50 16.83
CA GLN A 172 2.00 -8.45 17.09
C GLN A 172 2.46 -9.76 17.76
N PRO A 173 3.63 -10.29 17.37
CA PRO A 173 4.20 -11.49 17.98
C PRO A 173 4.46 -11.32 19.49
#